data_AF-A0A1H9U822-F1
#
_entry.id   AF-A0A1H9U822-F1
#
_cell.length_a   1.000
_cell.length_b   1.000
_cell.length_c   1.000
_cell.angle_alpha   90.00
_cell.angle_beta   90.00
_cell.angle_gamma   90.00
#
_symmetry.space_group_name_H-M   'P 1'
#
loop_
_entity.id
_entity.type
_entity.pdbx_description
1 polymer ?
#
loop_
_entity_poly.entity_id
_entity_poly.type
_entity_poly.pdbx_seq_one_letter_code
_entity_poly.pdbx_strand_id
1 'polypeptide(L)'
;MQVIVEGLALAATRLAGSGFGDPIITSITKMIARDEARHVGFGSVALAGLYDGMTSKELDEREKFLLEAVHLMSRRFLLREVWERMELDVEKGVKFAQTDPMMFGYRQLLFQQVIHLLRQLGLLTPKLRDLFLTENLARPEAFRNLA
;
A
#
# COMPACT_ATOMS: atom_id res chain seq x y z
N MET A 1 10.04 -4.19 -4.41
CA MET A 1 9.82 -2.89 -3.73
C MET A 1 9.02 -1.91 -4.54
N GLN A 2 9.45 -1.62 -5.78
CA GLN A 2 8.86 -0.59 -6.63
C GLN A 2 7.31 -0.60 -6.66
N VAL A 3 6.69 -1.74 -7.00
CA VAL A 3 5.22 -1.91 -7.03
C VAL A 3 4.51 -1.48 -5.73
N ILE A 4 5.08 -1.82 -4.56
CA ILE A 4 4.48 -1.49 -3.26
C ILE A 4 4.61 0.01 -2.98
N VAL A 5 5.82 0.55 -3.12
CA VAL A 5 6.12 1.94 -2.77
C VAL A 5 5.37 2.90 -3.68
N GLU A 6 5.41 2.69 -4.99
CA GLU A 6 4.74 3.58 -5.95
C GLU A 6 3.21 3.48 -5.85
N GLY A 7 2.67 2.27 -5.62
CA GLY A 7 1.25 2.09 -5.36
C GLY A 7 0.77 2.88 -4.14
N LEU A 8 1.54 2.82 -3.03
CA LEU A 8 1.27 3.60 -1.82
C LEU A 8 1.45 5.11 -2.05
N ALA A 9 2.52 5.52 -2.73
CA ALA A 9 2.80 6.92 -3.02
C ALA A 9 1.68 7.55 -3.86
N LEU A 10 1.21 6.85 -4.90
CA LEU A 10 0.10 7.29 -5.72
C LEU A 10 -1.19 7.45 -4.92
N ALA A 11 -1.53 6.47 -4.08
CA ALA A 11 -2.73 6.54 -3.26
C ALA A 11 -2.64 7.68 -2.22
N ALA A 12 -1.52 7.78 -1.50
CA ALA A 12 -1.29 8.79 -0.48
C ALA A 12 -1.35 10.21 -1.05
N THR A 13 -0.69 10.45 -2.18
CA THR A 13 -0.63 11.79 -2.81
C THR A 13 -1.98 12.20 -3.39
N ARG A 14 -2.79 11.26 -3.89
CA ARG A 14 -4.17 11.53 -4.29
C ARG A 14 -5.06 11.91 -3.10
N LEU A 15 -4.99 11.17 -2.00
CA LEU A 15 -5.75 11.48 -0.78
C LEU A 15 -5.36 12.84 -0.22
N ALA A 16 -4.05 13.09 -0.11
CA ALA A 16 -3.48 14.36 0.31
C ALA A 16 -4.00 15.55 -0.51
N GLY A 17 -4.01 15.41 -1.85
CA GLY A 17 -4.46 16.48 -2.74
C GLY A 17 -5.94 16.86 -2.58
N SER A 18 -6.76 15.96 -2.04
CA SER A 18 -8.17 16.21 -1.72
C SER A 18 -8.44 16.66 -0.28
N GLY A 19 -7.51 16.45 0.65
CA GLY A 19 -7.78 16.54 2.09
C GLY A 19 -7.22 17.77 2.81
N PHE A 20 -6.10 18.34 2.36
CA PHE A 20 -5.35 19.31 3.18
C PHE A 20 -5.85 20.76 3.13
N GLY A 21 -6.71 21.13 2.18
CA GLY A 21 -7.31 22.48 2.11
C GLY A 21 -6.36 23.62 1.73
N ASP A 22 -5.04 23.38 1.66
CA ASP A 22 -4.04 24.36 1.22
C ASP A 22 -3.78 24.25 -0.30
N PRO A 23 -3.91 25.36 -1.07
CA PRO A 23 -3.75 25.33 -2.53
C PRO A 23 -2.37 24.89 -3.02
N ILE A 24 -1.29 25.20 -2.27
CA ILE A 24 0.08 24.85 -2.65
C ILE A 24 0.30 23.36 -2.41
N ILE A 25 -0.08 22.86 -1.24
CA ILE A 25 0.02 21.43 -0.91
C ILE A 25 -0.81 20.60 -1.90
N THR A 26 -2.03 21.04 -2.22
CA THR A 26 -2.87 20.40 -3.24
C THR A 26 -2.22 20.39 -4.62
N SER A 27 -1.58 21.50 -5.03
CA SER A 27 -0.88 21.57 -6.32
C SER A 27 0.30 20.59 -6.38
N ILE A 28 1.16 20.60 -5.34
CA ILE A 28 2.34 19.72 -5.25
C ILE A 28 1.92 18.26 -5.27
N THR A 29 0.97 17.88 -4.41
CA THR A 29 0.50 16.49 -4.31
C THR A 29 -0.17 15.99 -5.59
N LYS A 30 -0.89 16.85 -6.31
CA LYS A 30 -1.42 16.51 -7.64
C LYS A 30 -0.32 16.29 -8.68
N MET A 31 0.74 17.10 -8.67
CA MET A 31 1.88 16.91 -9.57
C MET A 31 2.62 15.60 -9.27
N ILE A 32 2.88 15.30 -8.00
CA ILE A 32 3.49 14.03 -7.59
C ILE A 32 2.59 12.86 -8.00
N ALA A 33 1.29 12.91 -7.71
CA ALA A 33 0.35 11.86 -8.10
C ALA A 33 0.33 11.62 -9.62
N ARG A 34 0.52 12.66 -10.43
CA ARG A 34 0.61 12.55 -11.89
C ARG A 34 1.86 11.79 -12.32
N ASP A 35 2.99 12.03 -11.66
CA ASP A 35 4.26 11.38 -11.99
C ASP A 35 4.28 9.94 -11.47
N GLU A 36 3.81 9.68 -10.24
CA GLU A 36 3.66 8.32 -9.72
C GLU A 36 2.68 7.47 -10.54
N ALA A 37 1.63 8.07 -11.11
CA ALA A 37 0.76 7.34 -12.04
C ALA A 37 1.51 6.85 -13.29
N ARG A 38 2.51 7.61 -13.76
CA ARG A 38 3.38 7.17 -14.87
C ARG A 38 4.39 6.13 -14.40
N HIS A 39 4.97 6.26 -13.20
CA HIS A 39 5.87 5.24 -12.65
C HIS A 39 5.16 3.90 -12.48
N VAL A 40 3.97 3.91 -11.91
CA VAL A 40 3.11 2.73 -11.76
C VAL A 40 2.81 2.10 -13.13
N GLY A 41 2.40 2.92 -14.11
CA GLY A 41 2.13 2.45 -15.47
C GLY A 41 3.37 1.84 -16.14
N PHE A 42 4.51 2.52 -16.05
CA PHE A 42 5.78 2.04 -16.59
C PHE A 42 6.20 0.73 -15.92
N GLY A 43 6.16 0.66 -14.59
CA GLY A 43 6.52 -0.55 -13.86
C GLY A 43 5.60 -1.73 -14.16
N SER A 44 4.29 -1.48 -14.32
CA SER A 44 3.36 -2.53 -14.74
C SER A 44 3.71 -3.09 -16.13
N VAL A 45 4.06 -2.24 -17.09
CA VAL A 45 4.47 -2.68 -18.43
C VAL A 45 5.84 -3.37 -18.40
N ALA A 46 6.79 -2.83 -17.64
CA ALA A 46 8.15 -3.38 -17.55
C ALA A 46 8.20 -4.75 -16.86
N LEU A 47 7.28 -5.02 -15.93
CA LEU A 47 7.19 -6.29 -15.21
C LEU A 47 6.19 -7.27 -15.82
N ALA A 48 5.41 -6.86 -16.83
CA ALA A 48 4.45 -7.73 -17.49
C ALA A 48 5.14 -8.95 -18.11
N GLY A 49 4.63 -10.15 -17.82
CA GLY A 49 5.16 -11.43 -18.33
C GLY A 49 6.50 -11.87 -17.71
N LEU A 50 7.16 -11.02 -16.90
CA LEU A 50 8.44 -11.34 -16.29
C LEU A 50 8.36 -12.58 -15.38
N TYR A 51 7.23 -12.75 -14.71
CA TYR A 51 7.04 -13.81 -13.71
C TYR A 51 6.56 -15.14 -14.32
N ASP A 52 6.10 -15.15 -15.58
CA ASP A 52 5.51 -16.32 -16.23
C ASP A 52 6.54 -17.46 -16.43
N GLY A 53 7.82 -17.10 -16.60
CA GLY A 53 8.92 -18.04 -16.78
C GLY A 53 9.68 -18.40 -15.50
N MET A 54 9.28 -17.89 -14.34
CA MET A 54 9.99 -18.15 -13.08
C MET A 54 9.68 -19.53 -12.52
N THR A 55 10.68 -20.14 -11.89
CA THR A 55 10.51 -21.39 -11.15
C THR A 55 9.66 -21.17 -9.89
N SER A 56 9.06 -22.24 -9.35
CA SER A 56 8.31 -22.16 -8.09
C SER A 56 9.16 -21.61 -6.94
N LYS A 57 10.45 -21.96 -6.88
CA LYS A 57 11.37 -21.44 -5.87
C LYS A 57 11.55 -19.93 -5.98
N GLU A 58 11.71 -19.42 -7.20
CA GLU A 58 11.86 -17.98 -7.42
C GLU A 58 10.57 -17.23 -7.07
N LEU A 59 9.41 -17.75 -7.48
CA LEU A 59 8.11 -17.18 -7.12
C LEU A 59 7.89 -17.16 -5.60
N ASP A 60 8.28 -18.22 -4.89
CA ASP A 60 8.25 -18.28 -3.43
C ASP A 60 9.13 -17.19 -2.79
N GLU A 61 10.30 -16.90 -3.37
CA GLU A 61 11.16 -15.79 -2.91
C GLU A 61 10.48 -14.43 -3.12
N ARG A 62 9.73 -14.23 -4.22
CA ARG A 62 8.97 -13.00 -4.45
C ARG A 62 7.79 -12.89 -3.49
N GLU A 63 7.09 -13.99 -3.22
CA GLU A 63 6.01 -14.02 -2.23
C GLU A 63 6.54 -13.65 -0.84
N LYS A 64 7.64 -14.27 -0.38
CA LYS A 64 8.27 -13.94 0.91
C LYS A 64 8.65 -12.46 1.00
N PHE A 65 9.26 -11.95 -0.07
CA PHE A 65 9.62 -10.54 -0.16
C PHE A 65 8.39 -9.63 -0.04
N LEU A 66 7.32 -9.95 -0.77
CA LEU A 66 6.08 -9.16 -0.76
C LEU A 66 5.40 -9.21 0.61
N LEU A 67 5.37 -10.37 1.28
CA LEU A 67 4.82 -10.52 2.62
C LEU A 67 5.55 -9.61 3.61
N GLU A 68 6.88 -9.64 3.62
CA GLU A 68 7.69 -8.79 4.50
C GLU A 68 7.46 -7.31 4.18
N ALA A 69 7.51 -6.93 2.90
CA ALA A 69 7.33 -5.55 2.50
C ALA A 69 5.93 -5.00 2.84
N VAL A 70 4.87 -5.78 2.62
CA VAL A 70 3.50 -5.38 3.00
C VAL A 70 3.39 -5.21 4.51
N HIS A 71 3.92 -6.14 5.31
CA HIS A 71 3.92 -6.04 6.77
C HIS A 71 4.71 -4.81 7.26
N LEU A 72 5.89 -4.54 6.71
CA LEU A 72 6.66 -3.35 7.09
C LEU A 72 5.94 -2.06 6.71
N MET A 73 5.30 -2.01 5.54
CA MET A 73 4.54 -0.84 5.11
C MET A 73 3.26 -0.65 5.92
N SER A 74 2.59 -1.73 6.38
CA SER A 74 1.41 -1.64 7.23
C SER A 74 1.70 -0.82 8.50
N ARG A 75 2.87 -1.05 9.08
CA ARG A 75 3.33 -0.41 10.33
C ARG A 75 3.67 1.06 10.13
N ARG A 76 4.09 1.48 8.94
CA ARG A 76 4.48 2.87 8.67
C ARG A 76 3.32 3.85 8.86
N PHE A 77 2.10 3.39 8.62
CA PHE A 77 0.86 4.18 8.77
C PHE A 77 0.24 4.09 10.17
N LEU A 78 0.97 3.52 11.14
CA LEU A 78 0.63 3.63 12.56
C LEU A 78 1.19 4.91 13.19
N LEU A 79 1.92 5.71 12.40
CA LEU A 79 2.36 7.07 12.71
C LEU A 79 3.21 7.20 13.99
N ARG A 80 3.91 6.13 14.38
CA ARG A 80 4.79 6.07 15.58
C ARG A 80 5.66 7.32 15.73
N GLU A 81 6.39 7.68 14.68
CA GLU A 81 7.35 8.79 14.71
C GLU A 81 6.67 10.17 14.68
N VAL A 82 5.39 10.24 14.33
CA VAL A 82 4.59 11.48 14.45
C VAL A 82 4.16 11.64 15.90
N TRP A 83 3.62 10.58 16.52
CA TRP A 83 3.25 10.60 17.93
C TRP A 83 4.44 10.97 18.82
N GLU A 84 5.60 10.36 18.55
CA GLU A 84 6.85 10.64 19.25
C GLU A 84 7.28 12.10 19.09
N ARG A 85 7.30 12.63 17.86
CA ARG A 85 7.68 14.04 17.60
C ARG A 85 6.72 15.06 18.20
N MET A 86 5.47 14.68 18.39
CA MET A 86 4.47 15.52 19.05
C MET A 86 4.50 15.39 20.57
N GLU A 87 5.46 14.66 21.14
CA GLU A 87 5.59 14.39 22.57
C GLU A 87 4.34 13.72 23.16
N LEU A 88 3.67 12.90 22.35
CA LEU A 88 2.49 12.14 22.74
C LEU A 88 2.86 10.71 23.15
N ASP A 89 1.96 10.07 23.90
CA ASP A 89 2.06 8.65 24.27
C ASP A 89 2.01 7.77 23.00
N VAL A 90 3.18 7.30 22.59
CA VAL A 90 3.38 6.57 21.34
C VAL A 90 2.54 5.30 21.27
N GLU A 91 2.45 4.54 22.37
CA GLU A 91 1.73 3.27 22.38
C GLU A 91 0.22 3.49 22.34
N LYS A 92 -0.29 4.56 23.00
CA LYS A 92 -1.69 4.98 22.83
C LYS A 92 -1.97 5.44 21.40
N GLY A 93 -1.07 6.22 20.79
CA GLY A 93 -1.23 6.71 19.42
C GLY A 93 -1.21 5.57 18.39
N VAL A 94 -0.30 4.62 18.53
CA VAL A 94 -0.24 3.42 17.69
C VAL A 94 -1.51 2.59 17.86
N LYS A 95 -1.96 2.34 19.11
CA LYS A 95 -3.21 1.62 19.36
C LYS A 95 -4.41 2.33 18.74
N PHE A 96 -4.48 3.66 18.86
CA PHE A 96 -5.51 4.47 18.22
C PHE A 96 -5.51 4.27 16.69
N ALA A 97 -4.36 4.43 16.04
CA ALA A 97 -4.21 4.20 14.60
C ALA A 97 -4.56 2.76 14.18
N GLN A 98 -4.36 1.80 15.09
CA GLN A 98 -4.69 0.39 14.90
C GLN A 98 -6.16 0.05 15.09
N THR A 99 -6.96 0.83 15.81
CA THR A 99 -8.34 0.45 16.16
C THR A 99 -9.41 1.43 15.67
N ASP A 100 -9.02 2.66 15.34
CA ASP A 100 -9.95 3.68 14.91
C ASP A 100 -10.52 3.39 13.50
N PRO A 101 -11.86 3.42 13.30
CA PRO A 101 -12.49 3.15 12.01
C PRO A 101 -12.05 4.06 10.87
N MET A 102 -11.76 5.33 11.15
CA MET A 102 -11.27 6.26 10.13
C MET A 102 -9.84 5.89 9.71
N MET A 103 -8.99 5.55 10.68
CA MET A 103 -7.61 5.09 10.42
C MET A 103 -7.58 3.76 9.67
N PHE A 104 -8.52 2.86 9.93
CA PHE A 104 -8.73 1.66 9.11
C PHE A 104 -9.09 2.00 7.68
N GLY A 105 -10.12 2.83 7.48
CA GLY A 105 -10.56 3.23 6.13
C GLY A 105 -9.44 3.91 5.35
N TYR A 106 -8.66 4.77 6.00
CA TYR A 106 -7.50 5.42 5.40
C TYR A 106 -6.43 4.42 4.93
N ARG A 107 -6.04 3.47 5.78
CA ARG A 107 -5.08 2.42 5.41
C ARG A 107 -5.61 1.54 4.27
N GLN A 108 -6.90 1.22 4.27
CA GLN A 108 -7.52 0.46 3.17
C GLN A 108 -7.43 1.20 1.82
N LEU A 109 -7.68 2.50 1.81
CA LEU A 109 -7.55 3.33 0.61
C LEU A 109 -6.11 3.38 0.10
N LEU A 110 -5.12 3.45 1.00
CA LEU A 110 -3.71 3.44 0.64
C LEU A 110 -3.29 2.14 -0.06
N PHE A 111 -3.71 0.99 0.47
CA PHE A 111 -3.30 -0.32 -0.03
C PHE A 111 -4.12 -0.82 -1.23
N GLN A 112 -5.25 -0.18 -1.55
CA GLN A 112 -6.10 -0.57 -2.68
C GLN A 112 -5.32 -0.62 -4.00
N GLN A 113 -4.45 0.36 -4.26
CA GLN A 113 -3.64 0.40 -5.47
C GLN A 113 -2.58 -0.72 -5.48
N VAL A 114 -1.97 -1.02 -4.34
CA VAL A 114 -1.00 -2.11 -4.21
C VAL A 114 -1.65 -3.45 -4.56
N ILE A 115 -2.84 -3.72 -4.02
CA ILE A 115 -3.60 -4.96 -4.31
C ILE A 115 -3.94 -5.06 -5.79
N HIS A 116 -4.35 -3.95 -6.41
CA HIS A 116 -4.63 -3.91 -7.85
C HIS A 116 -3.39 -4.28 -8.68
N LEU A 117 -2.23 -3.69 -8.38
CA LEU A 117 -0.99 -3.95 -9.12
C LEU A 117 -0.49 -5.38 -8.93
N LEU A 118 -0.54 -5.91 -7.70
CA LEU A 118 -0.17 -7.30 -7.43
C LEU A 118 -1.07 -8.28 -8.17
N ARG A 119 -2.37 -7.97 -8.29
CA ARG A 119 -3.30 -8.76 -9.10
C ARG A 119 -2.95 -8.72 -10.58
N GLN A 120 -2.69 -7.53 -11.12
CA GLN A 120 -2.33 -7.37 -12.53
C GLN A 120 -1.05 -8.12 -12.89
N LEU A 121 -0.08 -8.20 -11.96
CA LEU A 121 1.17 -8.91 -12.14
C LEU A 121 1.11 -10.41 -11.82
N GLY A 122 -0.05 -10.94 -11.42
CA GLY A 122 -0.20 -12.35 -11.03
C GLY A 122 0.51 -12.73 -9.72
N LEU A 123 0.89 -11.74 -8.90
CA LEU A 123 1.64 -11.94 -7.65
C LEU A 123 0.75 -11.90 -6.40
N LEU A 124 -0.56 -11.70 -6.55
CA LEU A 124 -1.49 -11.66 -5.43
C LEU A 124 -1.84 -13.09 -4.97
N THR A 125 -1.07 -13.62 -4.04
CA THR A 125 -1.24 -14.99 -3.53
C THR A 125 -2.23 -15.09 -2.37
N PRO A 126 -2.72 -16.29 -2.01
CA PRO A 126 -3.54 -16.50 -0.83
C PRO A 126 -2.89 -16.02 0.47
N LYS A 127 -1.56 -16.21 0.64
CA LYS A 127 -0.86 -15.74 1.84
C LYS A 127 -0.84 -14.21 1.91
N LEU A 128 -0.66 -13.53 0.78
CA LEU A 128 -0.74 -12.08 0.72
C LEU A 128 -2.15 -11.57 1.01
N ARG A 129 -3.19 -12.22 0.47
CA ARG A 129 -4.59 -11.94 0.82
C ARG A 129 -4.79 -12.03 2.33
N ASP A 130 -4.37 -13.12 2.94
CA ASP A 130 -4.56 -13.36 4.36
C ASP A 130 -3.81 -12.29 5.19
N LEU A 131 -2.59 -11.92 4.79
CA LEU A 131 -1.85 -10.81 5.40
C LEU A 131 -2.61 -9.47 5.30
N PHE A 132 -3.12 -9.11 4.13
CA PHE A 132 -3.89 -7.86 3.95
C PHE A 132 -5.13 -7.82 4.85
N LEU A 133 -5.78 -8.97 5.08
CA LEU A 133 -6.94 -9.08 5.96
C LEU A 133 -6.53 -8.99 7.44
N THR A 134 -5.50 -9.73 7.86
CA THR A 134 -4.98 -9.72 9.24
C THR A 134 -4.51 -8.32 9.66
N GLU A 135 -3.85 -7.60 8.76
CA GLU A 135 -3.35 -6.24 9.00
C GLU A 135 -4.44 -5.16 8.82
N ASN A 136 -5.69 -5.56 8.52
CA ASN A 136 -6.84 -4.69 8.23
C ASN A 136 -6.60 -3.68 7.08
N LEU A 137 -5.77 -4.06 6.11
CA LEU A 137 -5.37 -3.24 4.96
C LEU A 137 -6.32 -3.35 3.77
N ALA A 138 -7.27 -4.28 3.82
CA ALA A 138 -8.33 -4.39 2.83
C ALA A 138 -9.56 -5.04 3.43
N ARG A 139 -10.71 -4.81 2.78
CA ARG A 139 -11.93 -5.56 3.10
C ARG A 139 -11.97 -6.86 2.31
N PRO A 140 -12.65 -7.91 2.79
CA PRO A 140 -12.78 -9.18 2.07
C PRO A 140 -13.27 -9.02 0.62
N GLU A 141 -14.12 -8.02 0.36
CA GLU A 141 -14.66 -7.75 -0.97
C GLU A 141 -13.60 -7.37 -1.99
N ALA A 142 -12.48 -6.80 -1.55
CA ALA A 142 -11.37 -6.44 -2.41
C ALA A 142 -10.76 -7.66 -3.11
N PHE A 143 -11.02 -8.88 -2.62
CA PHE A 143 -10.46 -10.13 -3.11
C PHE A 143 -11.47 -11.05 -3.78
N ARG A 144 -12.71 -10.61 -4.01
CA ARG A 144 -13.68 -11.35 -4.83
C ARG A 144 -13.02 -11.61 -6.20
N ASN A 145 -12.93 -12.88 -6.60
CA ASN A 145 -12.25 -13.41 -7.80
C ASN A 145 -10.78 -13.90 -7.64
N LEU A 146 -10.23 -13.93 -6.43
CA LEU A 146 -9.08 -14.80 -6.13
C LEU A 146 -9.61 -16.21 -5.84
N ALA A 147 -9.74 -17.00 -6.91
CA ALA A 147 -9.94 -18.44 -6.83
C ALA A 147 -8.58 -19.14 -6.80
#